data_AF-A0A167CV57-F1
#
_entry.id   AF-A0A167CV57-F1
#
_cell.length_a   1.000
_cell.length_b   1.000
_cell.length_c   1.000
_cell.angle_alpha   90.00
_cell.angle_beta   90.00
_cell.angle_gamma   90.00
#
_symmetry.space_group_name_H-M   'P 1'
#
loop_
_entity.id
_entity.type
_entity.pdbx_description
1 polymer ?
#
loop_
_entity_poly.entity_id
_entity_poly.type
_entity_poly.pdbx_seq_one_letter_code
_entity_poly.pdbx_strand_id
1 'polypeptide(L)'
;MASLVIAPWVKAHANYSHKKLSDNVHILTKHWKTMNLGFGIVVGKDGLLLINSMVAYDVKNFEAELEKISPLPVKYVINSNYDGNNTQLNKHFADKGATIISHKALKYRDVYTQMLIGDEFSMYFGGQNIRTIKSEGHSYGQINILLEDANVLFTADSFRHDWLTYLGPKGLTGHINGLQKTLSFIDENTVIVPGGTYKNELLFNKIHIVEQIQHSHALKSLVTKLVNQGLNPEKIAQHEQITSFFKLHFPNRTFNPIHRIRAITNFIQAAPYELNKQDKSALLGFYKTQQGHMFELILQGEIIIARSENHFIFSLKAISQNTLRLLDGEEGETFQIVRNEMGKITAIKPDLNYSWKTKYIGEQAWIKIDKQRIEHVKTPR
;
A
#
# COMPACT_ATOMS: atom_id res chain seq x y z
N MET A 1 -12.30 32.14 -11.09
CA MET A 1 -11.24 31.26 -11.62
C MET A 1 -9.91 31.96 -11.47
N ALA A 2 -9.23 31.76 -10.34
CA ALA A 2 -7.83 32.17 -10.21
C ALA A 2 -6.99 31.02 -10.76
N SER A 3 -6.35 31.23 -11.91
CA SER A 3 -5.29 30.34 -12.36
C SER A 3 -4.20 30.36 -11.28
N LEU A 4 -3.92 29.19 -10.69
CA LEU A 4 -2.81 29.05 -9.75
C LEU A 4 -1.53 29.45 -10.52
N VAL A 5 -0.95 30.60 -10.20
CA VAL A 5 0.37 30.96 -10.73
C VAL A 5 1.35 30.01 -10.07
N ILE A 6 1.70 28.95 -10.79
CA ILE A 6 2.53 27.88 -10.28
C ILE A 6 3.96 28.40 -10.12
N ALA A 7 4.40 28.62 -8.88
CA ALA A 7 5.78 28.98 -8.59
C ALA A 7 6.77 27.91 -9.11
N PRO A 8 7.94 28.32 -9.63
CA PRO A 8 8.99 27.40 -10.06
C PRO A 8 9.55 26.62 -8.86
N TRP A 9 10.08 25.42 -9.12
CA TRP A 9 10.79 24.63 -8.11
C TRP A 9 12.03 25.39 -7.64
N VAL A 10 12.20 25.53 -6.32
CA VAL A 10 13.41 26.09 -5.72
C VAL A 10 14.31 24.94 -5.28
N LYS A 11 15.58 24.93 -5.72
CA LYS A 11 16.57 23.98 -5.23
C LYS A 11 16.80 24.23 -3.74
N ALA A 12 16.79 23.17 -2.95
CA ALA A 12 17.16 23.20 -1.55
C ALA A 12 18.50 22.46 -1.33
N HIS A 13 18.83 21.97 -0.11
CA HIS A 13 20.06 21.16 0.09
C HIS A 13 20.22 20.12 -1.01
N ALA A 14 21.45 19.64 -1.29
CA ALA A 14 21.88 18.98 -2.54
C ALA A 14 20.95 17.93 -3.20
N ASN A 15 19.95 17.41 -2.50
CA ASN A 15 18.96 16.45 -2.98
C ASN A 15 17.49 16.80 -2.64
N TYR A 16 17.14 18.04 -2.35
CA TYR A 16 15.76 18.45 -2.11
C TYR A 16 15.33 19.58 -3.05
N SER A 17 14.06 19.60 -3.40
CA SER A 17 13.42 20.78 -3.96
C SER A 17 12.10 21.06 -3.26
N HIS A 18 11.75 22.34 -3.22
CA HIS A 18 10.55 22.82 -2.58
C HIS A 18 9.68 23.54 -3.60
N LYS A 19 8.37 23.30 -3.51
CA LYS A 19 7.35 24.03 -4.24
C LYS A 19 6.29 24.55 -3.27
N LYS A 20 6.16 25.87 -3.22
CA LYS A 20 5.07 26.54 -2.50
C LYS A 20 3.83 26.60 -3.40
N LEU A 21 2.71 26.05 -2.93
CA LEU A 21 1.43 26.13 -3.65
C LEU A 21 0.57 27.29 -3.12
N SER A 22 0.62 27.52 -1.82
CA SER A 22 0.05 28.67 -1.13
C SER A 22 0.90 29.02 0.10
N ASP A 23 0.51 30.02 0.89
CA ASP A 23 1.19 30.34 2.15
C ASP A 23 1.15 29.19 3.17
N ASN A 24 0.16 28.31 3.07
CA ASN A 24 -0.05 27.22 4.01
C ASN A 24 0.21 25.84 3.43
N VAL A 25 0.37 25.68 2.11
CA VAL A 25 0.52 24.37 1.46
C VAL A 25 1.78 24.31 0.62
N HIS A 26 2.63 23.34 0.94
CA HIS A 26 3.94 23.15 0.35
C HIS A 26 4.12 21.69 -0.08
N ILE A 27 4.83 21.49 -1.18
CA ILE A 27 5.34 20.18 -1.61
C ILE A 27 6.85 20.19 -1.40
N LEU A 28 7.36 19.22 -0.65
CA LEU A 28 8.77 18.94 -0.58
C LEU A 28 9.09 17.69 -1.39
N THR A 29 10.11 17.77 -2.22
CA THR A 29 10.59 16.66 -3.04
C THR A 29 11.97 16.24 -2.59
N LYS A 30 12.14 14.96 -2.27
CA LYS A 30 13.45 14.33 -2.15
C LYS A 30 13.88 13.74 -3.48
N HIS A 31 15.04 14.15 -3.96
CA HIS A 31 15.70 13.60 -5.15
C HIS A 31 16.64 12.45 -4.76
N TRP A 32 16.32 11.23 -5.19
CA TRP A 32 17.26 10.11 -5.19
C TRP A 32 17.82 9.89 -6.59
N LYS A 33 18.90 9.12 -6.67
CA LYS A 33 19.58 8.82 -7.95
C LYS A 33 18.63 8.28 -9.02
N THR A 34 17.60 7.53 -8.63
CA THR A 34 16.70 6.81 -9.54
C THR A 34 15.24 7.19 -9.42
N MET A 35 14.86 7.99 -8.42
CA MET A 35 13.47 8.32 -8.14
C MET A 35 13.36 9.63 -7.36
N ASN A 36 12.28 10.37 -7.57
CA ASN A 36 11.91 11.50 -6.73
C ASN A 36 10.75 11.09 -5.84
N LEU A 37 10.75 11.54 -4.59
CA LEU A 37 9.67 11.30 -3.63
C LEU A 37 9.00 12.62 -3.23
N GLY A 38 7.67 12.69 -3.35
CA GLY A 38 6.89 13.89 -3.02
C GLY A 38 6.18 13.78 -1.68
N PHE A 39 6.27 14.84 -0.87
CA PHE A 39 5.67 14.96 0.46
C PHE A 39 4.88 16.26 0.58
N GLY A 40 3.75 16.21 1.28
CA GLY A 40 2.92 17.37 1.55
C GLY A 40 3.22 17.95 2.92
N ILE A 41 3.25 19.28 3.01
CA ILE A 41 3.41 20.01 4.26
C ILE A 41 2.31 21.06 4.33
N VAL A 42 1.54 21.03 5.41
CA VAL A 42 0.50 22.03 5.71
C VAL A 42 0.94 22.84 6.93
N VAL A 43 1.02 24.16 6.78
CA VAL A 43 1.43 25.10 7.83
C VAL A 43 0.19 25.60 8.57
N GLY A 44 0.10 25.27 9.85
CA GLY A 44 -0.92 25.75 10.78
C GLY A 44 -0.50 26.99 11.55
N LYS A 45 -1.37 27.47 12.44
CA LYS A 45 -1.05 28.58 13.35
C LYS A 45 -0.05 28.19 14.43
N ASP A 46 -0.07 26.93 14.84
CA ASP A 46 0.67 26.40 16.00
C ASP A 46 1.47 25.13 15.70
N GLY A 47 1.64 24.78 14.42
CA GLY A 47 2.41 23.61 14.03
C GLY A 47 2.37 23.29 12.55
N LEU A 48 3.13 22.28 12.17
CA LEU A 48 3.11 21.66 10.85
C LEU A 48 2.31 20.35 10.87
N LEU A 49 1.62 20.07 9.76
CA LEU A 49 1.13 18.73 9.44
C LEU A 49 1.93 18.19 8.27
N LEU A 50 2.53 17.02 8.45
CA LEU A 50 3.24 16.30 7.40
C LEU A 50 2.33 15.25 6.80
N ILE A 51 2.29 15.17 5.48
CA ILE A 51 1.77 14.04 4.74
C ILE A 51 2.96 13.12 4.46
N ASN A 52 3.00 12.00 5.19
CA ASN A 52 4.12 11.06 5.32
C ASN A 52 5.34 11.64 6.07
N SER A 53 6.16 10.77 6.67
CA SER A 53 7.24 11.21 7.58
C SER A 53 8.65 11.10 7.03
N MET A 54 8.89 10.62 5.80
CA MET A 54 10.24 10.43 5.25
C MET A 54 11.05 9.30 5.91
N VAL A 55 12.31 9.15 5.45
CA VAL A 55 13.24 8.07 5.81
C VAL A 55 14.18 8.45 6.96
N ALA A 56 14.50 7.48 7.82
CA ALA A 56 15.25 7.73 9.05
C ALA A 56 16.68 8.26 8.82
N TYR A 57 17.38 7.72 7.82
CA TYR A 57 18.77 8.08 7.54
C TYR A 57 18.96 9.53 7.09
N ASP A 58 17.89 10.22 6.69
CA ASP A 58 17.93 11.58 6.14
C ASP A 58 17.29 12.62 7.07
N VAL A 59 17.02 12.25 8.34
CA VAL A 59 16.29 13.08 9.32
C VAL A 59 16.83 14.50 9.42
N LYS A 60 18.16 14.68 9.54
CA LYS A 60 18.77 16.00 9.70
C LYS A 60 18.50 16.92 8.51
N ASN A 61 18.60 16.38 7.30
CA ASN A 61 18.35 17.15 6.08
C ASN A 61 16.87 17.46 5.93
N PHE A 62 16.00 16.48 6.24
CA PHE A 62 14.56 16.69 6.17
C PHE A 62 14.10 17.77 7.16
N GLU A 63 14.54 17.74 8.42
CA GLU A 63 14.23 18.78 9.40
C GLU A 63 14.75 20.15 8.99
N ALA A 64 15.98 20.23 8.46
CA ALA A 64 16.52 21.49 7.95
C ALA A 64 15.69 22.06 6.77
N GLU A 65 15.04 21.21 5.96
CA GLU A 65 14.11 21.68 4.93
C GLU A 65 12.75 22.09 5.50
N LEU A 66 12.26 21.43 6.55
CA LEU A 66 11.05 21.86 7.25
C LEU A 66 11.25 23.24 7.92
N GLU A 67 12.40 23.48 8.54
CA GLU A 67 12.73 24.76 9.20
C GLU A 67 12.75 25.94 8.23
N LYS A 68 13.15 25.72 6.97
CA LYS A 68 13.09 26.75 5.91
C LYS A 68 11.65 27.08 5.50
N ILE A 69 10.73 26.13 5.65
CA ILE A 69 9.30 26.34 5.38
C ILE A 69 8.65 27.06 6.56
N SER A 70 8.93 26.63 7.79
CA SER A 70 8.41 27.25 9.01
C SER A 70 9.20 26.82 10.25
N PRO A 71 9.40 27.71 11.24
CA PRO A 71 10.01 27.35 12.52
C PRO A 71 9.05 26.62 13.47
N LEU A 72 7.79 26.42 13.09
CA LEU A 72 6.78 25.77 13.94
C LEU A 72 7.07 24.26 14.10
N PRO A 73 6.74 23.66 15.26
CA PRO A 73 6.95 22.24 15.49
C PRO A 73 6.03 21.38 14.61
N VAL A 74 6.44 20.15 14.32
CA VAL A 74 5.54 19.16 13.70
C VAL A 74 4.50 18.73 14.72
N LYS A 75 3.23 19.02 14.44
CA LYS A 75 2.10 18.72 15.30
C LYS A 75 1.38 17.44 14.88
N TYR A 76 1.32 17.17 13.57
CA TYR A 76 0.65 16.00 13.00
C TYR A 76 1.49 15.35 11.91
N VAL A 77 1.39 14.04 11.80
CA VAL A 77 1.85 13.26 10.65
C VAL A 77 0.70 12.37 10.20
N ILE A 78 0.28 12.45 8.94
CA ILE A 78 -0.70 11.52 8.36
C ILE A 78 0.04 10.58 7.41
N ASN A 79 0.00 9.27 7.67
CA ASN A 79 0.63 8.27 6.80
C ASN A 79 -0.33 7.76 5.73
N SER A 80 0.12 7.77 4.48
CA SER A 80 -0.63 7.22 3.35
C SER A 80 -0.61 5.69 3.32
N ASN A 81 0.47 5.05 3.77
CA ASN A 81 0.60 3.59 3.89
C ASN A 81 1.74 3.23 4.88
N TYR A 82 2.15 1.97 4.92
CA TYR A 82 3.20 1.48 5.83
C TYR A 82 4.63 1.56 5.26
N ASP A 83 4.83 1.98 4.01
CA ASP A 83 6.16 1.95 3.39
C ASP A 83 7.14 2.85 4.14
N GLY A 84 8.42 2.48 4.08
CA GLY A 84 9.45 3.07 4.95
C GLY A 84 9.62 4.58 4.74
N ASN A 85 9.63 5.05 3.49
CA ASN A 85 9.64 6.47 3.17
C ASN A 85 8.38 7.22 3.62
N ASN A 86 7.31 6.49 3.97
CA ASN A 86 6.08 7.09 4.46
C ASN A 86 5.99 7.13 5.99
N THR A 87 6.78 6.32 6.70
CA THR A 87 6.59 6.02 8.14
C THR A 87 7.85 6.00 9.01
N GLN A 88 9.06 5.93 8.44
CA GLN A 88 10.28 5.67 9.23
C GLN A 88 10.61 6.74 10.28
N LEU A 89 10.20 7.99 10.08
CA LEU A 89 10.36 9.05 11.09
C LEU A 89 9.13 9.25 11.99
N ASN A 90 8.13 8.36 11.93
CA ASN A 90 6.96 8.46 12.80
C ASN A 90 7.33 8.53 14.28
N LYS A 91 8.18 7.60 14.76
CA LYS A 91 8.63 7.62 16.16
C LYS A 91 9.42 8.88 16.49
N HIS A 92 10.30 9.32 15.59
CA HIS A 92 11.09 10.55 15.77
C HIS A 92 10.20 11.78 15.97
N PHE A 93 9.18 11.97 15.12
CA PHE A 93 8.25 13.09 15.28
C PHE A 93 7.32 12.93 16.48
N ALA A 94 6.92 11.70 16.81
CA ALA A 94 6.12 11.44 18.01
C ALA A 94 6.88 11.76 19.31
N ASP A 95 8.17 11.40 19.38
CA ASP A 95 9.04 11.75 20.52
C ASP A 95 9.23 13.27 20.66
N LYS A 96 9.03 14.03 19.58
CA LYS A 96 9.00 15.50 19.55
C LYS A 96 7.60 16.10 19.76
N GLY A 97 6.58 15.29 20.07
CA GLY A 97 5.23 15.73 20.41
C GLY A 97 4.20 15.70 19.26
N ALA A 98 4.56 15.20 18.08
CA ALA A 98 3.60 15.05 16.98
C ALA A 98 2.61 13.90 17.24
N THR A 99 1.36 14.07 16.81
CA THR A 99 0.40 12.96 16.75
C THR A 99 0.51 12.24 15.40
N ILE A 100 0.73 10.92 15.45
CA ILE A 100 0.84 10.07 14.25
C ILE A 100 -0.53 9.47 13.91
N ILE A 101 -1.05 9.84 12.76
CA ILE A 101 -2.37 9.44 12.25
C ILE A 101 -2.16 8.42 11.12
N SER A 102 -2.70 7.22 11.29
CA SER A 102 -2.54 6.13 10.33
C SER A 102 -3.83 5.35 10.16
N HIS A 103 -4.08 4.80 8.97
CA HIS A 103 -5.20 3.86 8.79
C HIS A 103 -5.05 2.64 9.70
N LYS A 104 -6.16 2.14 10.29
CA LYS A 104 -6.18 1.02 11.26
C LYS A 104 -5.49 -0.25 10.79
N ALA A 105 -5.36 -0.47 9.49
CA ALA A 105 -4.66 -1.63 8.95
C ALA A 105 -3.14 -1.58 9.15
N LEU A 106 -2.55 -0.41 9.46
CA LEU A 106 -1.13 -0.28 9.73
C LEU A 106 -0.71 -0.96 11.04
N LYS A 107 -1.64 -1.22 11.97
CA LYS A 107 -1.35 -1.99 13.20
C LYS A 107 -0.89 -3.42 12.95
N TYR A 108 -1.06 -3.93 11.72
CA TYR A 108 -0.59 -5.24 11.29
C TYR A 108 0.77 -5.15 10.57
N ARG A 109 1.51 -4.07 10.78
CA ARG A 109 2.83 -3.84 10.22
C ARG A 109 3.74 -3.34 11.32
N ASP A 110 5.02 -3.66 11.22
CA ASP A 110 6.05 -3.18 12.13
C ASP A 110 6.41 -1.72 11.81
N VAL A 111 5.48 -0.82 12.14
CA VAL A 111 5.61 0.63 11.97
C VAL A 111 5.04 1.32 13.20
N TYR A 112 5.68 2.42 13.63
CA TYR A 112 5.16 3.21 14.74
C TYR A 112 3.84 3.87 14.33
N THR A 113 2.77 3.57 15.06
CA THR A 113 1.44 4.18 14.89
C THR A 113 0.92 4.67 16.23
N GLN A 114 -0.04 5.59 16.23
CA GLN A 114 -0.63 6.13 17.45
C GLN A 114 -2.14 6.28 17.33
N MET A 115 -2.62 7.23 16.52
CA MET A 115 -4.03 7.41 16.23
C MET A 115 -4.43 6.58 15.01
N LEU A 116 -5.25 5.56 15.23
CA LEU A 116 -5.73 4.68 14.16
C LEU A 116 -7.11 5.13 13.65
N ILE A 117 -7.20 5.42 12.36
CA ILE A 117 -8.43 5.88 11.69
C ILE A 117 -9.08 4.76 10.85
N GLY A 118 -10.39 4.89 10.62
CA GLY A 118 -11.15 4.01 9.73
C GLY A 118 -10.97 4.33 8.25
N ASP A 119 -11.88 3.83 7.42
CA ASP A 119 -11.88 4.07 5.97
C ASP A 119 -12.29 5.51 5.60
N GLU A 120 -12.91 6.22 6.56
CA GLU A 120 -13.32 7.61 6.46
C GLU A 120 -12.67 8.40 7.60
N PHE A 121 -12.07 9.53 7.23
CA PHE A 121 -11.50 10.49 8.16
C PHE A 121 -11.38 11.84 7.45
N SER A 122 -11.65 12.89 8.19
CA SER A 122 -11.30 14.25 7.81
C SER A 122 -10.88 15.05 9.03
N MET A 123 -10.09 16.09 8.78
CA MET A 123 -9.73 17.07 9.79
C MET A 123 -9.51 18.43 9.15
N TYR A 124 -9.66 19.48 9.94
CA TYR A 124 -9.30 20.83 9.52
C TYR A 124 -7.97 21.24 10.15
N PHE A 125 -7.02 21.68 9.33
CA PHE A 125 -5.72 22.16 9.81
C PHE A 125 -5.08 23.13 8.80
N GLY A 126 -4.47 24.22 9.29
CA GLY A 126 -3.74 25.17 8.45
C GLY A 126 -4.52 25.73 7.27
N GLY A 127 -5.82 25.98 7.46
CA GLY A 127 -6.66 26.50 6.38
C GLY A 127 -7.12 25.45 5.37
N GLN A 128 -6.92 24.15 5.66
CA GLN A 128 -7.26 23.05 4.76
C GLN A 128 -8.25 22.09 5.43
N ASN A 129 -9.33 21.76 4.73
CA ASN A 129 -10.11 20.56 4.92
C ASN A 129 -9.34 19.38 4.31
N ILE A 130 -8.82 18.52 5.19
CA ILE A 130 -8.00 17.37 4.83
C ILE A 130 -8.89 16.14 4.89
N ARG A 131 -9.07 15.47 3.75
CA ARG A 131 -9.85 14.23 3.62
C ARG A 131 -8.96 13.06 3.27
N THR A 132 -9.18 11.93 3.93
CA THR A 132 -8.59 10.66 3.49
C THR A 132 -9.55 9.89 2.59
N ILE A 133 -9.05 9.38 1.48
CA ILE A 133 -9.79 8.54 0.53
C ILE A 133 -9.18 7.16 0.59
N LYS A 134 -9.95 6.19 1.09
CA LYS A 134 -9.50 4.79 1.13
C LYS A 134 -9.14 4.28 -0.26
N SER A 135 -7.92 3.79 -0.41
CA SER A 135 -7.45 3.07 -1.58
C SER A 135 -6.96 1.67 -1.16
N GLU A 136 -7.06 0.69 -2.05
CA GLU A 136 -6.50 -0.65 -1.83
C GLU A 136 -5.49 -0.98 -2.93
N GLY A 137 -5.00 0.05 -3.63
CA GLY A 137 -4.15 -0.13 -4.79
C GLY A 137 -2.76 -0.66 -4.49
N HIS A 138 -2.25 -0.42 -3.28
CA HIS A 138 -0.90 -0.78 -2.89
C HIS A 138 -0.82 -1.57 -1.57
N SER A 139 -1.71 -1.27 -0.61
CA SER A 139 -1.78 -2.01 0.66
C SER A 139 -3.17 -1.94 1.29
N TYR A 140 -3.44 -2.81 2.27
CA TYR A 140 -4.65 -2.68 3.11
C TYR A 140 -4.71 -1.35 3.86
N GLY A 141 -3.57 -0.72 4.11
CA GLY A 141 -3.45 0.57 4.79
C GLY A 141 -3.57 1.77 3.87
N GLN A 142 -3.54 1.58 2.55
CA GLN A 142 -3.39 2.69 1.61
C GLN A 142 -4.55 3.70 1.73
N ILE A 143 -4.21 4.97 1.87
CA ILE A 143 -5.13 6.09 1.79
C ILE A 143 -4.49 7.18 0.91
N ASN A 144 -5.31 7.84 0.11
CA ASN A 144 -4.95 9.07 -0.56
C ASN A 144 -5.40 10.24 0.31
N ILE A 145 -4.68 11.35 0.30
CA ILE A 145 -4.93 12.49 1.17
C ILE A 145 -5.22 13.70 0.28
N LEU A 146 -6.45 14.18 0.32
CA LEU A 146 -6.93 15.34 -0.42
C LEU A 146 -6.92 16.56 0.49
N LEU A 147 -6.23 17.61 0.06
CA LEU A 147 -6.38 18.96 0.59
C LEU A 147 -7.46 19.65 -0.26
N GLU A 148 -8.69 19.71 0.25
CA GLU A 148 -9.85 20.14 -0.54
C GLU A 148 -9.72 21.62 -0.96
N ASP A 149 -9.31 22.50 -0.04
CA ASP A 149 -9.23 23.94 -0.30
C ASP A 149 -8.09 24.30 -1.28
N ALA A 150 -6.93 23.63 -1.18
CA ALA A 150 -5.83 23.81 -2.12
C ALA A 150 -6.01 23.03 -3.44
N ASN A 151 -6.99 22.13 -3.50
CA ASN A 151 -7.23 21.20 -4.61
C ASN A 151 -5.98 20.35 -4.96
N VAL A 152 -5.36 19.75 -3.93
CA VAL A 152 -4.14 18.94 -4.07
C VAL A 152 -4.34 17.56 -3.49
N LEU A 153 -4.07 16.53 -4.29
CA LEU A 153 -4.21 15.13 -3.91
C LEU A 153 -2.84 14.44 -3.79
N PHE A 154 -2.52 13.97 -2.60
CA PHE A 154 -1.35 13.12 -2.35
C PHE A 154 -1.76 11.65 -2.41
N THR A 155 -1.12 10.88 -3.30
CA THR A 155 -1.52 9.49 -3.58
C THR A 155 -0.53 8.45 -3.08
N ALA A 156 0.66 8.87 -2.64
CA ALA A 156 1.75 7.97 -2.28
C ALA A 156 1.91 6.87 -3.35
N ASP A 157 1.91 5.60 -2.96
CA ASP A 157 2.10 4.48 -3.87
C ASP A 157 0.81 4.00 -4.58
N SER A 158 -0.34 4.64 -4.37
CA SER A 158 -1.57 4.22 -5.08
C SER A 158 -1.63 4.66 -6.54
N PHE A 159 -0.87 5.69 -6.92
CA PHE A 159 -0.83 6.21 -8.28
C PHE A 159 0.62 6.47 -8.70
N ARG A 160 0.94 6.07 -9.92
CA ARG A 160 2.25 6.28 -10.54
C ARG A 160 2.06 6.35 -12.05
N HIS A 161 2.22 7.53 -12.64
CA HIS A 161 2.10 7.67 -14.10
C HIS A 161 3.20 6.91 -14.86
N ASP A 162 4.41 6.91 -14.30
CA ASP A 162 5.62 6.40 -14.94
C ASP A 162 5.80 4.88 -14.82
N TRP A 163 4.95 4.21 -14.03
CA TRP A 163 5.12 2.81 -13.70
C TRP A 163 3.87 2.14 -13.09
N LEU A 164 3.81 0.81 -13.08
CA LEU A 164 2.82 0.09 -12.28
C LEU A 164 3.24 0.03 -10.81
N THR A 165 2.32 0.46 -9.93
CA THR A 165 2.50 0.25 -8.50
C THR A 165 2.66 -1.22 -8.16
N TYR A 166 3.33 -1.51 -7.05
CA TYR A 166 3.27 -2.85 -6.46
C TYR A 166 1.83 -3.09 -6.03
N LEU A 167 1.26 -4.20 -6.50
CA LEU A 167 -0.14 -4.47 -6.30
C LEU A 167 -0.44 -4.76 -4.83
N GLY A 168 -1.50 -4.13 -4.35
CA GLY A 168 -2.04 -4.37 -3.03
C GLY A 168 -2.95 -5.60 -2.94
N PRO A 169 -3.72 -5.71 -1.84
CA PRO A 169 -4.38 -6.95 -1.41
C PRO A 169 -5.48 -7.50 -2.33
N LYS A 170 -5.89 -6.70 -3.32
CA LYS A 170 -6.93 -7.04 -4.30
C LYS A 170 -6.40 -7.00 -5.74
N GLY A 171 -5.07 -7.04 -5.88
CA GLY A 171 -4.40 -7.05 -7.16
C GLY A 171 -4.72 -5.81 -8.00
N LEU A 172 -4.67 -5.99 -9.31
CA LEU A 172 -4.93 -4.91 -10.27
C LEU A 172 -6.39 -4.40 -10.21
N THR A 173 -7.35 -5.24 -9.80
CA THR A 173 -8.74 -4.82 -9.58
C THR A 173 -8.84 -3.83 -8.42
N GLY A 174 -8.16 -4.12 -7.30
CA GLY A 174 -8.11 -3.19 -6.15
C GLY A 174 -7.49 -1.85 -6.50
N HIS A 175 -6.44 -1.89 -7.32
CA HIS A 175 -5.79 -0.69 -7.84
C HIS A 175 -6.71 0.15 -8.72
N ILE A 176 -7.34 -0.46 -9.73
CA ILE A 176 -8.33 0.20 -10.59
C ILE A 176 -9.46 0.82 -9.76
N ASN A 177 -10.07 0.04 -8.86
CA ASN A 177 -11.20 0.52 -8.05
C ASN A 177 -10.78 1.66 -7.11
N GLY A 178 -9.57 1.60 -6.54
CA GLY A 178 -9.02 2.67 -5.72
C GLY A 178 -8.80 3.97 -6.49
N LEU A 179 -8.30 3.88 -7.73
CA LEU A 179 -8.15 5.02 -8.62
C LEU A 179 -9.51 5.58 -9.06
N GLN A 180 -10.47 4.73 -9.43
CA GLN A 180 -11.84 5.14 -9.78
C GLN A 180 -12.55 5.84 -8.62
N LYS A 181 -12.43 5.31 -7.40
CA LYS A 181 -12.94 5.97 -6.20
C LYS A 181 -12.28 7.34 -6.02
N THR A 182 -10.98 7.43 -6.22
CA THR A 182 -10.24 8.71 -6.15
C THR A 182 -10.75 9.74 -7.15
N LEU A 183 -11.07 9.34 -8.39
CA LEU A 183 -11.64 10.21 -9.42
C LEU A 183 -12.96 10.86 -9.01
N SER A 184 -13.73 10.25 -8.11
CA SER A 184 -15.01 10.81 -7.63
C SER A 184 -14.86 11.99 -6.65
N PHE A 185 -13.65 12.26 -6.16
CA PHE A 185 -13.36 13.35 -5.21
C PHE A 185 -12.56 14.50 -5.84
N ILE A 186 -12.17 14.41 -7.11
CA ILE A 186 -11.27 15.36 -7.76
C ILE A 186 -11.85 15.90 -9.07
N ASP A 187 -11.36 17.06 -9.49
CA ASP A 187 -11.74 17.74 -10.73
C ASP A 187 -10.56 17.84 -11.72
N GLU A 188 -10.79 18.49 -12.86
CA GLU A 188 -9.77 18.63 -13.90
C GLU A 188 -8.60 19.55 -13.49
N ASN A 189 -8.79 20.37 -12.46
CA ASN A 189 -7.78 21.30 -11.95
C ASN A 189 -7.01 20.74 -10.75
N THR A 190 -7.40 19.58 -10.21
CA THR A 190 -6.73 18.96 -9.07
C THR A 190 -5.28 18.61 -9.42
N VAL A 191 -4.35 19.13 -8.61
CA VAL A 191 -2.94 18.77 -8.67
C VAL A 191 -2.71 17.44 -7.96
N ILE A 192 -2.12 16.46 -8.64
CA ILE A 192 -1.84 15.14 -8.09
C ILE A 192 -0.35 14.98 -7.83
N VAL A 193 -0.01 14.57 -6.60
CA VAL A 193 1.35 14.34 -6.13
C VAL A 193 1.51 12.86 -5.75
N PRO A 194 2.15 12.03 -6.58
CA PRO A 194 2.48 10.65 -6.23
C PRO A 194 3.61 10.58 -5.20
N GLY A 195 3.71 9.43 -4.54
CA GLY A 195 4.77 9.13 -3.58
C GLY A 195 6.12 8.98 -4.24
N GLY A 196 6.18 8.50 -5.49
CA GLY A 196 7.42 8.38 -6.22
C GLY A 196 7.30 8.31 -7.74
N THR A 197 8.24 8.96 -8.45
CA THR A 197 8.33 8.96 -9.91
C THR A 197 9.75 8.83 -10.44
N TYR A 198 9.90 8.21 -11.61
CA TYR A 198 11.13 8.25 -12.38
C TYR A 198 11.30 9.63 -13.00
N LYS A 199 12.45 10.28 -12.74
CA LYS A 199 12.80 11.63 -13.24
C LYS A 199 11.90 12.75 -12.68
N ASN A 200 12.09 13.97 -13.19
CA ASN A 200 11.75 15.24 -12.54
C ASN A 200 10.26 15.61 -12.45
N GLU A 201 9.34 14.77 -12.93
CA GLU A 201 7.91 15.11 -12.91
C GLU A 201 7.21 14.49 -11.69
N LEU A 202 6.63 15.35 -10.85
CA LEU A 202 5.92 14.98 -9.63
C LEU A 202 4.54 15.62 -9.52
N LEU A 203 4.10 16.33 -10.56
CA LEU A 203 2.81 17.00 -10.59
C LEU A 203 2.05 16.47 -11.77
N PHE A 204 0.92 15.85 -11.49
CA PHE A 204 0.02 15.28 -12.48
C PHE A 204 -1.37 15.88 -12.29
N ASN A 205 -2.28 15.47 -13.15
CA ASN A 205 -3.68 15.85 -13.11
C ASN A 205 -4.56 14.62 -13.37
N LYS A 206 -5.87 14.83 -13.34
CA LYS A 206 -6.88 13.79 -13.44
C LYS A 206 -6.74 12.89 -14.68
N ILE A 207 -6.32 13.45 -15.82
CA ILE A 207 -6.12 12.70 -17.07
C ILE A 207 -5.13 11.56 -16.87
N HIS A 208 -4.05 11.79 -16.14
CA HIS A 208 -3.02 10.77 -15.89
C HIS A 208 -3.54 9.59 -15.03
N ILE A 209 -4.47 9.84 -14.10
CA ILE A 209 -5.15 8.76 -13.36
C ILE A 209 -6.04 7.94 -14.31
N VAL A 210 -6.76 8.62 -15.21
CA VAL A 210 -7.60 7.96 -16.22
C VAL A 210 -6.75 7.08 -17.14
N GLU A 211 -5.61 7.56 -17.61
CA GLU A 211 -4.66 6.78 -18.40
C GLU A 211 -4.15 5.56 -17.63
N GLN A 212 -3.76 5.71 -16.36
CA GLN A 212 -3.32 4.57 -15.55
C GLN A 212 -4.43 3.52 -15.36
N ILE A 213 -5.69 3.93 -15.21
CA ILE A 213 -6.84 3.01 -15.17
C ILE A 213 -6.97 2.25 -16.50
N GLN A 214 -6.91 2.96 -17.63
CA GLN A 214 -7.00 2.36 -18.97
C GLN A 214 -5.87 1.34 -19.22
N HIS A 215 -4.62 1.73 -18.92
CA HIS A 215 -3.46 0.84 -19.03
C HIS A 215 -3.62 -0.40 -18.14
N SER A 216 -4.11 -0.22 -16.91
CA SER A 216 -4.36 -1.32 -15.97
C SER A 216 -5.43 -2.27 -16.47
N HIS A 217 -6.52 -1.78 -17.06
CA HIS A 217 -7.53 -2.63 -17.70
C HIS A 217 -6.96 -3.41 -18.88
N ALA A 218 -6.22 -2.75 -19.77
CA ALA A 218 -5.61 -3.39 -20.94
C ALA A 218 -4.64 -4.50 -20.52
N LEU A 219 -3.75 -4.23 -19.55
CA LEU A 219 -2.84 -5.25 -19.03
C LEU A 219 -3.58 -6.42 -18.37
N LYS A 220 -4.58 -6.13 -17.54
CA LYS A 220 -5.39 -7.17 -16.90
C LYS A 220 -6.01 -8.11 -17.93
N SER A 221 -6.63 -7.55 -18.97
CA SER A 221 -7.26 -8.31 -20.05
C SER A 221 -6.24 -9.16 -20.81
N LEU A 222 -5.08 -8.59 -21.12
CA LEU A 222 -4.01 -9.30 -21.82
C LEU A 222 -3.45 -10.46 -20.99
N VAL A 223 -3.12 -10.24 -19.72
CA VAL A 223 -2.64 -11.31 -18.83
C VAL A 223 -3.70 -12.39 -18.65
N THR A 224 -4.97 -12.01 -18.48
CA THR A 224 -6.09 -12.96 -18.35
C THR A 224 -6.19 -13.87 -19.57
N LYS A 225 -6.12 -13.28 -20.78
CA LYS A 225 -6.13 -14.04 -22.04
C LYS A 225 -5.00 -15.08 -22.06
N LEU A 226 -3.78 -14.69 -21.70
CA LEU A 226 -2.62 -15.59 -21.75
C LEU A 226 -2.67 -16.68 -20.66
N VAL A 227 -3.19 -16.37 -19.47
CA VAL A 227 -3.45 -17.39 -18.43
C VAL A 227 -4.48 -18.41 -18.92
N ASN A 228 -5.55 -17.97 -19.60
CA ASN A 228 -6.57 -18.86 -20.14
C ASN A 228 -6.05 -19.73 -21.31
N GLN A 229 -4.95 -19.35 -21.93
CA GLN A 229 -4.22 -20.17 -22.90
C GLN A 229 -3.26 -21.18 -22.24
N GLY A 230 -3.22 -21.23 -20.90
CA GLY A 230 -2.39 -22.16 -20.14
C GLY A 230 -0.95 -21.70 -19.94
N LEU A 231 -0.62 -20.44 -20.23
CA LEU A 231 0.73 -19.92 -19.99
C LEU A 231 0.94 -19.62 -18.49
N ASN A 232 2.14 -19.95 -18.01
CA ASN A 232 2.59 -19.60 -16.66
C ASN A 232 3.17 -18.16 -16.62
N PRO A 233 3.38 -17.57 -15.43
CA PRO A 233 3.85 -16.19 -15.30
C PRO A 233 5.17 -15.91 -16.03
N GLU A 234 6.09 -16.88 -16.06
CA GLU A 234 7.40 -16.77 -16.71
C GLU A 234 7.27 -16.64 -18.23
N LYS A 235 6.44 -17.49 -18.85
CA LYS A 235 6.12 -17.40 -20.28
C LYS A 235 5.35 -16.14 -20.62
N ILE A 236 4.41 -15.71 -19.75
CA ILE A 236 3.65 -14.47 -19.95
C ILE A 236 4.58 -13.27 -19.93
N ALA A 237 5.52 -13.18 -18.98
CA ALA A 237 6.45 -12.05 -18.86
C ALA A 237 7.35 -11.86 -20.10
N GLN A 238 7.61 -12.94 -20.84
CA GLN A 238 8.41 -12.93 -22.07
C GLN A 238 7.55 -12.84 -23.34
N HIS A 239 6.22 -12.93 -23.23
CA HIS A 239 5.33 -12.93 -24.37
C HIS A 239 5.39 -11.59 -25.14
N GLU A 240 5.42 -11.64 -26.47
CA GLU A 240 5.58 -10.46 -27.32
C GLU A 240 4.56 -9.37 -26.98
N GLN A 241 3.28 -9.73 -26.87
CA GLN A 241 2.21 -8.78 -26.52
C GLN A 241 2.45 -8.08 -25.16
N ILE A 242 3.03 -8.78 -24.17
CA ILE A 242 3.32 -8.21 -22.85
C ILE A 242 4.52 -7.26 -22.94
N THR A 243 5.59 -7.68 -23.61
CA THR A 243 6.77 -6.82 -23.77
C THR A 243 6.44 -5.56 -24.60
N SER A 244 5.63 -5.68 -25.64
CA SER A 244 5.12 -4.56 -26.44
C SER A 244 4.24 -3.62 -25.63
N PHE A 245 3.35 -4.15 -24.78
CA PHE A 245 2.55 -3.34 -23.86
C PHE A 245 3.44 -2.46 -22.98
N PHE A 246 4.45 -3.06 -22.32
CA PHE A 246 5.32 -2.29 -21.42
C PHE A 246 6.20 -1.28 -22.16
N LYS A 247 6.71 -1.62 -23.35
CA LYS A 247 7.46 -0.67 -24.19
C LYS A 247 6.61 0.51 -24.63
N LEU A 248 5.34 0.28 -24.97
CA LEU A 248 4.42 1.32 -25.43
C LEU A 248 4.03 2.28 -24.29
N HIS A 249 3.59 1.74 -23.15
CA HIS A 249 3.03 2.55 -22.07
C HIS A 249 4.08 3.04 -21.06
N PHE A 250 5.25 2.39 -21.00
CA PHE A 250 6.33 2.75 -20.07
C PHE A 250 7.71 2.76 -20.77
N PRO A 251 7.89 3.54 -21.85
CA PRO A 251 9.08 3.49 -22.71
C PRO A 251 10.39 3.86 -22.00
N ASN A 252 10.30 4.62 -20.90
CA ASN A 252 11.45 5.07 -20.11
C ASN A 252 11.96 4.03 -19.10
N ARG A 253 11.35 2.85 -19.05
CA ARG A 253 11.59 1.84 -18.02
C ARG A 253 12.23 0.59 -18.63
N THR A 254 13.45 0.29 -18.22
CA THR A 254 14.15 -0.95 -18.53
C THR A 254 14.06 -1.89 -17.34
N PHE A 255 13.04 -2.76 -17.32
CA PHE A 255 12.80 -3.68 -16.21
C PHE A 255 12.18 -4.97 -16.73
N ASN A 256 12.40 -6.06 -15.99
CA ASN A 256 11.74 -7.33 -16.24
C ASN A 256 10.34 -7.31 -15.61
N PRO A 257 9.25 -7.51 -16.37
CA PRO A 257 7.89 -7.46 -15.85
C PRO A 257 7.50 -8.66 -15.00
N ILE A 258 8.37 -9.67 -14.85
CA ILE A 258 8.06 -10.91 -14.14
C ILE A 258 7.37 -10.71 -12.79
N HIS A 259 7.87 -9.81 -11.94
CA HIS A 259 7.25 -9.56 -10.62
C HIS A 259 5.85 -8.97 -10.73
N ARG A 260 5.59 -8.11 -11.72
CA ARG A 260 4.24 -7.57 -11.98
C ARG A 260 3.33 -8.66 -12.53
N ILE A 261 3.84 -9.48 -13.44
CA ILE A 261 3.08 -10.57 -14.01
C ILE A 261 2.71 -11.61 -12.95
N ARG A 262 3.65 -12.06 -12.11
CA ARG A 262 3.39 -12.97 -10.98
C ARG A 262 2.33 -12.40 -10.03
N ALA A 263 2.46 -11.13 -9.65
CA ALA A 263 1.47 -10.47 -8.81
C ALA A 263 0.08 -10.40 -9.46
N ILE A 264 -0.02 -10.19 -10.78
CA ILE A 264 -1.31 -10.17 -11.49
C ILE A 264 -1.91 -11.58 -11.59
N THR A 265 -1.11 -12.57 -11.99
CA THR A 265 -1.57 -13.95 -12.20
C THR A 265 -2.00 -14.63 -10.90
N ASN A 266 -1.49 -14.22 -9.74
CA ASN A 266 -1.98 -14.73 -8.46
C ASN A 266 -3.48 -14.51 -8.26
N PHE A 267 -4.05 -13.46 -8.85
CA PHE A 267 -5.49 -13.15 -8.79
C PHE A 267 -6.30 -13.73 -9.96
N ILE A 268 -5.65 -14.38 -10.94
CA ILE A 268 -6.30 -14.94 -12.13
C ILE A 268 -6.14 -16.46 -12.10
N GLN A 269 -7.27 -17.17 -12.06
CA GLN A 269 -7.30 -18.62 -12.16
C GLN A 269 -8.21 -19.01 -13.32
N ALA A 270 -7.70 -19.81 -14.25
CA ALA A 270 -8.49 -20.31 -15.38
C ALA A 270 -9.69 -21.17 -14.90
N ALA A 271 -9.50 -21.91 -13.80
CA ALA A 271 -10.54 -22.63 -13.08
C ALA A 271 -10.44 -22.31 -11.58
N PRO A 272 -11.27 -21.40 -11.04
CA PRO A 272 -11.21 -21.04 -9.63
C PRO A 272 -11.66 -22.21 -8.75
N TYR A 273 -10.90 -22.47 -7.68
CA TYR A 273 -11.29 -23.44 -6.65
C TYR A 273 -11.96 -22.72 -5.47
N GLU A 274 -13.08 -23.27 -5.01
CA GLU A 274 -13.78 -22.79 -3.82
C GLU A 274 -13.85 -23.89 -2.77
N LEU A 275 -13.47 -23.55 -1.53
CA LEU A 275 -13.63 -24.46 -0.40
C LEU A 275 -15.12 -24.66 -0.11
N ASN A 276 -15.49 -25.88 0.29
CA ASN A 276 -16.84 -26.12 0.79
C ASN A 276 -17.10 -25.27 2.06
N LYS A 277 -18.38 -25.01 2.37
CA LYS A 277 -18.79 -24.14 3.48
C LYS A 277 -18.23 -24.59 4.84
N GLN A 278 -18.13 -25.90 5.06
CA GLN A 278 -17.63 -26.48 6.31
C GLN A 278 -16.14 -26.17 6.48
N ASP A 279 -15.33 -26.43 5.47
CA ASP A 279 -13.89 -26.16 5.48
C ASP A 279 -13.59 -24.67 5.54
N LYS A 280 -14.34 -23.86 4.79
CA LYS A 280 -14.22 -22.39 4.84
C LYS A 280 -14.44 -21.90 6.27
N SER A 281 -15.50 -22.36 6.93
CA SER A 281 -15.79 -22.01 8.33
C SER A 281 -14.76 -22.57 9.31
N ALA A 282 -14.32 -23.81 9.10
CA ALA A 282 -13.33 -24.49 9.93
C ALA A 282 -11.92 -23.93 9.76
N LEU A 283 -11.64 -23.14 8.73
CA LEU A 283 -10.38 -22.45 8.52
C LEU A 283 -10.32 -21.11 9.26
N LEU A 284 -11.44 -20.43 9.48
CA LEU A 284 -11.43 -19.11 10.14
C LEU A 284 -11.15 -19.21 11.64
N GLY A 285 -10.64 -18.12 12.22
CA GLY A 285 -10.35 -17.97 13.64
C GLY A 285 -8.86 -17.84 13.94
N PHE A 286 -8.49 -18.15 15.18
CA PHE A 286 -7.15 -17.89 15.69
C PHE A 286 -6.25 -19.12 15.58
N TYR A 287 -4.97 -18.84 15.38
CA TYR A 287 -3.91 -19.80 15.28
C TYR A 287 -2.69 -19.34 16.08
N LYS A 288 -1.81 -20.28 16.45
CA LYS A 288 -0.52 -19.96 17.06
C LYS A 288 0.63 -20.83 16.56
N THR A 289 1.85 -20.31 16.55
CA THR A 289 3.05 -21.16 16.47
C THR A 289 3.30 -21.88 17.79
N GLN A 290 4.25 -22.82 17.80
CA GLN A 290 4.74 -23.46 19.04
C GLN A 290 5.33 -22.45 20.02
N GLN A 291 5.89 -21.35 19.52
CA GLN A 291 6.50 -20.24 20.24
C GLN A 291 5.45 -19.23 20.75
N GLY A 292 4.16 -19.45 20.45
CA GLY A 292 3.07 -18.63 20.94
C GLY A 292 2.75 -17.39 20.11
N HIS A 293 3.36 -17.20 18.93
CA HIS A 293 2.99 -16.11 18.03
C HIS A 293 1.57 -16.33 17.50
N MET A 294 0.73 -15.31 17.60
CA MET A 294 -0.70 -15.39 17.29
C MET A 294 -1.01 -14.88 15.90
N PHE A 295 -1.93 -15.57 15.22
CA PHE A 295 -2.45 -15.18 13.91
C PHE A 295 -3.96 -15.32 13.89
N GLU A 296 -4.61 -14.58 13.00
CA GLU A 296 -6.04 -14.66 12.75
C GLU A 296 -6.31 -14.82 11.26
N LEU A 297 -7.18 -15.76 10.92
CA LEU A 297 -7.77 -15.91 9.60
C LEU A 297 -9.22 -15.42 9.63
N ILE A 298 -9.51 -14.39 8.85
CA ILE A 298 -10.88 -13.86 8.68
C ILE A 298 -11.30 -13.94 7.21
N LEU A 299 -12.60 -13.86 6.96
CA LEU A 299 -13.13 -13.81 5.61
C LEU A 299 -13.55 -12.39 5.25
N GLN A 300 -13.14 -11.93 4.06
CA GLN A 300 -13.59 -10.67 3.47
C GLN A 300 -14.06 -10.93 2.03
N GLY A 301 -15.38 -11.09 1.86
CA GLY A 301 -15.94 -11.59 0.60
C GLY A 301 -15.49 -13.03 0.35
N GLU A 302 -14.81 -13.28 -0.76
CA GLU A 302 -14.25 -14.60 -1.10
C GLU A 302 -12.77 -14.77 -0.73
N ILE A 303 -12.13 -13.72 -0.19
CA ILE A 303 -10.70 -13.74 0.15
C ILE A 303 -10.55 -14.01 1.65
N ILE A 304 -9.65 -14.92 2.00
CA ILE A 304 -9.24 -15.17 3.38
C ILE A 304 -8.12 -14.18 3.72
N ILE A 305 -8.28 -13.37 4.74
CA ILE A 305 -7.23 -12.46 5.21
C ILE A 305 -6.49 -13.13 6.36
N ALA A 306 -5.19 -13.33 6.20
CA ALA A 306 -4.29 -13.74 7.26
C ALA A 306 -3.62 -12.51 7.87
N ARG A 307 -3.70 -12.35 9.19
CA ARG A 307 -3.14 -11.18 9.88
C ARG A 307 -2.57 -11.50 11.26
N SER A 308 -1.57 -10.73 11.64
CA SER A 308 -0.97 -10.71 12.97
C SER A 308 -0.49 -9.29 13.29
N GLU A 309 -0.91 -8.77 14.45
CA GLU A 309 -0.57 -7.40 14.87
C GLU A 309 0.95 -7.23 14.96
N ASN A 310 1.45 -6.08 14.52
CA ASN A 310 2.87 -5.74 14.40
C ASN A 310 3.70 -6.67 13.49
N HIS A 311 3.08 -7.58 12.74
CA HIS A 311 3.79 -8.51 11.86
C HIS A 311 3.35 -8.36 10.40
N PHE A 312 2.13 -8.80 10.08
CA PHE A 312 1.64 -8.79 8.71
C PHE A 312 0.12 -8.78 8.56
N ILE A 313 -0.31 -8.43 7.35
CA ILE A 313 -1.67 -8.66 6.84
C ILE A 313 -1.56 -8.95 5.34
N PHE A 314 -2.11 -10.09 4.90
CA PHE A 314 -2.06 -10.59 3.52
C PHE A 314 -3.34 -11.31 3.09
N SER A 315 -3.58 -11.34 1.79
CA SER A 315 -4.66 -12.10 1.16
C SER A 315 -4.26 -13.54 0.83
N LEU A 316 -5.11 -14.49 1.19
CA LEU A 316 -5.04 -15.90 0.83
C LEU A 316 -6.26 -16.33 0.01
N LYS A 317 -6.06 -17.22 -0.96
CA LYS A 317 -7.16 -17.86 -1.70
C LYS A 317 -6.91 -19.36 -1.86
N ALA A 318 -7.94 -20.17 -1.66
CA ALA A 318 -7.84 -21.60 -1.92
C ALA A 318 -7.58 -21.89 -3.41
N ILE A 319 -6.68 -22.83 -3.68
CA ILE A 319 -6.39 -23.34 -5.03
C ILE A 319 -6.62 -24.85 -5.12
N SER A 320 -6.79 -25.51 -3.98
CA SER A 320 -7.18 -26.91 -3.84
C SER A 320 -7.80 -27.11 -2.46
N GLN A 321 -8.29 -28.32 -2.16
CA GLN A 321 -8.85 -28.66 -0.85
C GLN A 321 -7.87 -28.44 0.31
N ASN A 322 -6.57 -28.52 0.04
CA ASN A 322 -5.52 -28.49 1.05
C ASN A 322 -4.47 -27.40 0.81
N THR A 323 -4.66 -26.49 -0.14
CA THR A 323 -3.66 -25.47 -0.46
C THR A 323 -4.31 -24.10 -0.63
N LEU A 324 -3.77 -23.12 0.09
CA LEU A 324 -4.07 -21.71 -0.08
C LEU A 324 -2.87 -21.04 -0.76
N ARG A 325 -3.13 -20.16 -1.72
CA ARG A 325 -2.12 -19.30 -2.35
C ARG A 325 -2.05 -17.97 -1.63
N LEU A 326 -0.83 -17.46 -1.42
CA LEU A 326 -0.59 -16.08 -1.01
C LEU A 326 -0.74 -15.16 -2.22
N LEU A 327 -1.76 -14.31 -2.22
CA LEU A 327 -2.11 -13.51 -3.40
C LEU A 327 -1.12 -12.36 -3.65
N ASP A 328 -0.63 -11.74 -2.58
CA ASP A 328 0.40 -10.70 -2.62
C ASP A 328 1.81 -11.32 -2.71
N GLY A 329 1.87 -12.58 -3.16
CA GLY A 329 3.05 -13.41 -3.22
C GLY A 329 3.87 -13.27 -4.49
N GLU A 330 5.08 -13.84 -4.50
CA GLU A 330 5.92 -13.93 -5.69
C GLU A 330 5.76 -15.31 -6.36
N GLU A 331 6.66 -16.26 -6.06
CA GLU A 331 6.76 -17.53 -6.79
C GLU A 331 6.33 -18.72 -5.92
N GLY A 332 5.15 -19.26 -6.21
CA GLY A 332 4.66 -20.49 -5.58
C GLY A 332 4.39 -20.38 -4.08
N GLU A 333 4.31 -19.17 -3.53
CA GLU A 333 4.07 -18.94 -2.10
C GLU A 333 2.68 -19.43 -1.71
N THR A 334 2.63 -20.46 -0.86
CA THR A 334 1.39 -21.14 -0.46
C THR A 334 1.34 -21.42 1.04
N PHE A 335 0.17 -21.87 1.49
CA PHE A 335 -0.06 -22.44 2.81
C PHE A 335 -0.77 -23.77 2.64
N GLN A 336 -0.22 -24.82 3.26
CA GLN A 336 -0.82 -26.14 3.29
C GLN A 336 -1.81 -26.24 4.46
N ILE A 337 -3.04 -26.66 4.18
CA ILE A 337 -4.06 -26.93 5.19
C ILE A 337 -3.80 -28.33 5.73
N VAL A 338 -3.56 -28.41 7.04
CA VAL A 338 -3.26 -29.66 7.75
C VAL A 338 -4.53 -30.18 8.41
N ARG A 339 -4.83 -31.46 8.19
CA ARG A 339 -6.00 -32.15 8.75
C ARG A 339 -5.55 -33.33 9.60
N ASN A 340 -6.35 -33.69 10.59
CA ASN A 340 -6.18 -34.97 11.29
C ASN A 340 -6.85 -36.12 10.52
N GLU A 341 -6.76 -37.34 11.06
CA GLU A 341 -7.34 -38.56 10.48
C GLU A 341 -8.86 -38.48 10.28
N MET A 342 -9.55 -37.65 11.07
CA MET A 342 -11.00 -37.41 10.94
C MET A 342 -11.33 -36.28 9.94
N GLY A 343 -10.34 -35.73 9.24
CA GLY A 343 -10.52 -34.64 8.28
C GLY A 343 -10.68 -33.23 8.89
N LYS A 344 -10.61 -33.08 10.22
CA LYS A 344 -10.69 -31.78 10.91
C LYS A 344 -9.43 -30.97 10.62
N ILE A 345 -9.59 -29.71 10.21
CA ILE A 345 -8.47 -28.76 10.06
C ILE A 345 -7.85 -28.48 11.43
N THR A 346 -6.56 -28.79 11.59
CA THR A 346 -5.80 -28.64 12.84
C THR A 346 -4.72 -27.58 12.75
N ALA A 347 -4.21 -27.28 11.55
CA ALA A 347 -3.21 -26.25 11.34
C ALA A 347 -3.21 -25.74 9.89
N ILE A 348 -2.51 -24.64 9.65
CA ILE A 348 -1.99 -24.30 8.32
C ILE A 348 -0.48 -24.13 8.39
N LYS A 349 0.25 -24.55 7.36
CA LYS A 349 1.72 -24.47 7.30
C LYS A 349 2.17 -23.61 6.12
N PRO A 350 2.92 -22.53 6.34
CA PRO A 350 3.49 -21.74 5.25
C PRO A 350 4.49 -22.57 4.45
N ASP A 351 4.44 -22.40 3.14
CA ASP A 351 5.40 -22.90 2.16
C ASP A 351 5.76 -21.74 1.23
N LEU A 352 6.79 -20.99 1.62
CA LEU A 352 7.12 -19.69 1.03
C LEU A 352 8.36 -19.73 0.13
N ASN A 353 8.94 -20.91 -0.11
CA ASN A 353 10.22 -21.04 -0.81
C ASN A 353 11.27 -20.06 -0.22
N TYR A 354 11.96 -19.29 -1.06
CA TYR A 354 12.97 -18.29 -0.67
C TYR A 354 12.38 -16.89 -0.46
N SER A 355 11.11 -16.78 -0.07
CA SER A 355 10.45 -15.47 0.09
C SER A 355 11.07 -14.64 1.20
N TRP A 356 11.27 -13.35 0.94
CA TRP A 356 11.59 -12.37 1.99
C TRP A 356 10.48 -12.26 3.04
N LYS A 357 9.26 -12.72 2.75
CA LYS A 357 8.14 -12.71 3.70
C LYS A 357 8.30 -13.71 4.84
N THR A 358 9.20 -14.69 4.71
CA THR A 358 9.53 -15.65 5.77
C THR A 358 9.95 -14.95 7.06
N LYS A 359 10.57 -13.77 6.99
CA LYS A 359 10.92 -12.98 8.19
C LYS A 359 9.72 -12.55 9.03
N TYR A 360 8.53 -12.44 8.43
CA TYR A 360 7.30 -11.99 9.11
C TYR A 360 6.34 -13.14 9.39
N ILE A 361 6.23 -14.08 8.45
CA ILE A 361 5.27 -15.20 8.51
C ILE A 361 5.87 -16.37 9.31
N GLY A 362 7.19 -16.56 9.25
CA GLY A 362 7.89 -17.74 9.73
C GLY A 362 7.65 -18.98 8.87
N GLU A 363 8.29 -20.08 9.24
CA GLU A 363 8.21 -21.38 8.54
C GLU A 363 7.36 -22.42 9.28
N GLN A 364 6.91 -22.05 10.48
CA GLN A 364 6.26 -22.98 11.40
C GLN A 364 4.78 -23.13 11.10
N ALA A 365 4.26 -24.31 11.40
CA ALA A 365 2.82 -24.53 11.34
C ALA A 365 2.10 -23.63 12.35
N TRP A 366 1.04 -22.99 11.88
CA TRP A 366 0.08 -22.25 12.67
C TRP A 366 -0.97 -23.24 13.15
N ILE A 367 -0.95 -23.58 14.42
CA ILE A 367 -1.84 -24.55 15.06
C ILE A 367 -3.14 -23.87 15.42
N LYS A 368 -4.27 -24.45 15.01
CA LYS A 368 -5.61 -23.89 15.25
C LYS A 368 -5.93 -23.87 16.74
N ILE A 369 -6.53 -22.78 17.20
CA ILE A 369 -6.99 -22.61 18.57
C ILE A 369 -8.50 -22.82 18.61
N ASP A 370 -8.97 -23.75 19.43
CA ASP A 370 -10.40 -23.95 19.65
C ASP A 370 -10.99 -22.73 20.39
N LYS A 371 -12.16 -22.25 19.95
CA LYS A 371 -12.81 -21.01 20.44
C LYS A 371 -12.95 -20.92 21.96
N GLN A 372 -13.08 -22.05 22.66
CA GLN A 372 -13.23 -22.12 24.13
C GLN A 372 -11.96 -21.68 24.91
N ARG A 373 -10.80 -21.55 24.26
CA ARG A 373 -9.52 -21.17 24.92
C ARG A 373 -9.16 -19.68 24.79
N ILE A 374 -10.00 -18.87 24.15
CA ILE A 374 -9.67 -17.46 23.85
C ILE A 374 -9.99 -16.53 25.03
N GLU A 375 -10.87 -16.92 25.94
CA GLU A 375 -11.25 -16.09 27.11
C GLU A 375 -10.11 -15.83 28.10
N HIS A 376 -8.98 -16.56 28.01
CA HIS A 376 -7.82 -16.38 28.89
C HIS A 376 -6.66 -15.60 28.28
N VAL A 377 -6.78 -15.09 27.04
CA VAL A 377 -5.65 -14.43 26.33
C VAL A 377 -5.85 -12.91 26.16
N LYS A 378 -7.01 -12.36 26.52
CA LYS A 378 -7.25 -10.90 26.52
C LYS A 378 -7.07 -10.31 27.92
N THR A 379 -5.81 -10.15 28.35
CA THR A 379 -5.28 -8.99 29.11
C THR A 379 -3.84 -9.31 29.53
N PRO A 380 -2.88 -8.46 29.12
CA PRO A 380 -2.36 -7.48 30.08
C PRO A 380 -2.53 -6.04 29.57
N ARG A 381 -2.73 -5.15 30.54
CA ARG A 381 -2.90 -3.69 30.40
C ARG A 381 -1.70 -3.01 29.76
#